data_AF-A0A960ANG7-F1
#
_entry.id   AF-A0A960ANG7-F1
#
_cell.length_a   1.000
_cell.length_b   1.000
_cell.length_c   1.000
_cell.angle_alpha   90.00
_cell.angle_beta   90.00
_cell.angle_gamma   90.00
#
_symmetry.space_group_name_H-M   'P 1'
#
loop_
_entity.id
_entity.type
_entity.pdbx_description
1 polymer ?
#
loop_
_entity_poly.entity_id
_entity_poly.type
_entity_poly.pdbx_seq_one_letter_code
_entity_poly.pdbx_strand_id
1 'polypeptide(L)'
;LLAAVVLYFLSVGAVRGFAFVLGLTTLMDVMVAFMFTRPMVTLLARNRWFTSGHPMTGLDPRRLGVDHIPGQTTTRESEKVEV
;
A
#
# COMPACT_ATOMS: atom_id res chain seq x y z
N LEU A 1 11.28 11.38 15.05
CA LEU A 1 12.52 10.96 15.73
C LEU A 1 13.59 12.06 15.73
N LEU A 2 14.08 12.53 14.57
CA LEU A 2 15.07 13.62 14.51
C LEU A 2 14.63 14.90 15.26
N ALA A 3 13.38 15.35 15.04
CA ALA A 3 12.83 16.50 15.75
C ALA A 3 12.83 16.32 17.28
N ALA A 4 12.44 15.14 17.78
CA ALA A 4 12.44 14.84 19.22
C ALA A 4 13.87 14.81 19.80
N VAL A 5 14.84 14.27 19.04
CA VAL A 5 16.26 14.26 19.43
C VAL A 5 16.80 15.68 19.53
N VAL A 6 16.57 16.51 18.51
CA VAL A 6 17.01 17.92 18.50
C VAL A 6 16.35 18.70 19.64
N LEU A 7 15.03 18.54 19.83
CA LEU A 7 14.33 19.20 20.93
C LEU A 7 14.90 18.75 22.28
N TYR A 8 15.14 17.45 22.50
CA TYR A 8 15.64 16.94 23.79
C TYR A 8 17.00 17.53 24.18
N PHE A 9 17.90 17.74 23.21
CA PHE A 9 19.22 18.33 23.45
C PHE A 9 19.17 19.85 23.70
N LEU A 10 18.26 20.57 23.03
CA LEU A 10 18.13 22.03 23.15
C LEU A 10 17.15 22.47 24.25
N SER A 11 16.34 21.56 24.78
CA SER A 11 15.28 21.87 25.76
C SER A 11 15.78 21.94 27.19
N VAL A 12 15.28 22.93 27.94
CA VAL A 12 15.48 23.08 29.40
C VAL A 12 14.12 23.15 30.10
N GLY A 13 14.01 22.59 31.31
CA GLY A 13 12.77 22.63 32.11
C GLY A 13 11.66 21.69 31.61
N ALA A 14 10.41 22.15 31.62
CA ALA A 14 9.22 21.33 31.34
C ALA A 14 9.16 20.76 29.90
N VAL A 15 9.81 21.42 28.94
CA VAL A 15 9.79 21.05 27.51
C VAL A 15 10.53 19.73 27.24
N ARG A 16 11.47 19.36 28.12
CA ARG A 16 12.23 18.11 28.03
C ARG A 16 11.33 16.88 28.23
N GLY A 17 10.29 17.00 29.06
CA GLY A 17 9.27 15.96 29.25
C GLY A 17 8.37 15.80 28.02
N PHE A 18 8.02 16.90 27.35
CA PHE A 18 7.25 16.86 26.10
C PHE A 18 8.00 16.15 24.97
N ALA A 19 9.29 16.49 24.80
CA ALA A 19 10.15 15.85 23.80
C ALA A 19 10.29 14.33 24.01
N PHE A 20 10.38 13.89 25.27
CA PHE A 20 10.46 12.47 25.62
C PHE A 20 9.21 11.70 25.18
N VAL A 21 8.02 12.20 25.51
CA VAL A 21 6.75 11.56 25.13
C VAL A 21 6.59 11.54 23.61
N LEU A 22 6.86 12.65 22.91
CA LEU A 22 6.82 12.69 21.44
C LEU A 22 7.78 11.69 20.80
N GLY A 23 9.00 11.55 21.34
CA GLY A 23 9.97 10.57 20.89
C GLY A 23 9.46 9.14 21.07
N LEU A 24 8.95 8.84 22.27
CA LEU A 24 8.42 7.52 22.63
C LEU A 24 7.22 7.13 21.77
N THR A 25 6.24 8.02 21.60
CA THR A 25 5.04 7.72 20.78
C THR A 25 5.40 7.59 19.32
N THR A 26 6.36 8.35 18.80
CA THR A 26 6.84 8.18 17.41
C THR A 26 7.52 6.82 17.23
N LEU A 27 8.33 6.38 18.20
CA LEU A 27 8.97 5.06 18.14
C LEU A 27 7.94 3.93 18.18
N MET A 28 6.95 4.06 19.07
CA MET A 28 5.83 3.12 19.16
C MET A 28 4.97 3.14 17.89
N ASP A 29 4.72 4.31 17.31
CA ASP A 29 3.96 4.47 16.07
C ASP A 29 4.60 3.70 14.93
N VAL A 30 5.93 3.83 14.75
CA VAL A 30 6.67 3.06 13.74
C VAL A 30 6.55 1.54 14.01
N MET A 31 6.67 1.11 15.27
CA MET A 31 6.55 -0.30 15.64
C MET A 31 5.15 -0.86 15.32
N VAL A 32 4.10 -0.12 15.69
CA VAL A 32 2.70 -0.47 15.41
C VAL A 32 2.40 -0.38 13.92
N ALA A 33 2.94 0.58 13.18
CA ALA A 33 2.74 0.67 11.74
C ALA A 33 3.27 -0.58 11.00
N PHE A 34 4.38 -1.15 11.45
CA PHE A 34 4.88 -2.40 10.88
C PHE A 34 4.04 -3.62 11.29
N MET A 35 3.69 -3.73 12.56
CA MET A 35 2.97 -4.90 13.10
C MET A 35 1.46 -4.88 12.83
N PHE A 36 0.88 -3.71 12.58
CA PHE A 36 -0.55 -3.51 12.44
C PHE A 36 -0.89 -2.96 11.06
N THR A 37 -0.30 -1.84 10.63
CA THR A 37 -0.69 -1.21 9.35
C THR A 37 -0.41 -2.12 8.16
N ARG A 38 0.75 -2.76 8.10
CA ARG A 38 1.06 -3.70 7.00
C ARG A 38 0.11 -4.91 6.97
N PRO A 39 -0.07 -5.70 8.05
CA PRO A 39 -1.00 -6.82 8.00
C PRO A 39 -2.46 -6.39 7.86
N MET A 40 -2.89 -5.27 8.47
CA MET A 40 -4.22 -4.70 8.25
C MET A 40 -4.43 -4.36 6.77
N VAL A 41 -3.49 -3.67 6.14
CA VAL A 41 -3.58 -3.31 4.71
C VAL A 41 -3.56 -4.56 3.84
N THR A 42 -2.75 -5.57 4.14
CA THR A 42 -2.76 -6.85 3.41
C THR A 42 -4.09 -7.59 3.57
N LEU A 43 -4.69 -7.59 4.77
CA LEU A 43 -6.00 -8.20 5.01
C LEU A 43 -7.12 -7.41 4.30
N LEU A 44 -7.05 -6.08 4.31
CA LEU A 44 -7.98 -5.20 3.60
C LEU A 44 -7.85 -5.33 2.08
N ALA A 45 -6.64 -5.48 1.56
CA ALA A 45 -6.36 -5.73 0.14
C ALA A 45 -6.82 -7.13 -0.30
N ARG A 46 -6.86 -8.12 0.62
CA ARG A 46 -7.39 -9.46 0.37
C ARG A 46 -8.92 -9.51 0.43
N ASN A 47 -9.56 -8.55 1.09
CA ASN A 47 -11.01 -8.41 0.99
C ASN A 47 -11.34 -7.96 -0.43
N ARG A 48 -12.29 -8.64 -1.09
CA ARG A 48 -12.54 -8.68 -2.55
C ARG A 48 -12.80 -7.33 -3.26
N TRP A 49 -12.66 -6.20 -2.59
CA TRP A 49 -12.87 -4.88 -3.14
C TRP A 49 -11.67 -4.32 -3.91
N PHE A 50 -10.42 -4.67 -3.54
CA PHE A 50 -9.20 -4.17 -4.22
C PHE A 50 -8.71 -5.07 -5.37
N THR A 51 -8.95 -6.39 -5.31
CA THR A 51 -8.49 -7.35 -6.33
C THR A 51 -9.47 -7.55 -7.49
N SER A 52 -10.72 -7.09 -7.39
CA SER A 52 -11.82 -7.46 -8.32
C SER A 52 -12.15 -6.41 -9.40
N GLY A 53 -11.27 -5.43 -9.67
CA GLY A 53 -11.46 -4.51 -10.80
C GLY A 53 -12.71 -3.61 -10.70
N HIS A 54 -13.07 -3.15 -9.49
CA HIS A 54 -14.17 -2.21 -9.33
C HIS A 54 -13.71 -0.78 -9.68
N PRO A 55 -14.50 0.04 -10.42
CA PRO A 55 -14.09 1.36 -10.93
C PRO A 55 -13.63 2.36 -9.86
N MET A 56 -13.96 2.11 -8.59
CA MET A 56 -13.54 2.93 -7.45
C MET A 56 -12.08 2.65 -6.99
N THR A 57 -11.44 1.56 -7.46
CA THR A 57 -10.04 1.19 -7.15
C THR A 57 -9.02 1.78 -8.13
N GLY A 58 -9.46 2.31 -9.28
CA GLY A 58 -8.58 2.86 -10.31
C GLY A 58 -7.82 1.82 -11.16
N LEU A 59 -7.92 0.53 -10.85
CA LEU A 59 -7.33 -0.58 -11.62
C LEU A 59 -8.31 -1.13 -12.67
N ASP A 60 -8.94 -0.26 -13.48
CA ASP A 60 -9.83 -0.70 -14.55
C ASP A 60 -9.00 -1.17 -15.75
N PRO A 61 -9.05 -2.46 -16.15
CA PRO A 61 -8.33 -2.98 -17.33
C PRO A 61 -8.64 -2.19 -18.61
N ARG A 62 -9.84 -1.60 -18.69
CA ARG A 62 -10.30 -0.78 -19.81
C ARG A 62 -9.62 0.59 -19.89
N ARG A 63 -9.07 1.11 -18.79
CA ARG A 63 -8.23 2.34 -18.79
C ARG A 63 -6.74 2.04 -18.87
N LEU A 64 -6.36 0.80 -18.53
CA LEU A 64 -4.99 0.27 -18.65
C LEU A 64 -4.66 -0.24 -20.07
N GLY A 65 -5.60 -0.19 -21.02
CA GLY A 65 -5.36 -0.52 -22.42
C GLY A 65 -5.15 -2.01 -22.70
N VAL A 66 -5.60 -2.89 -21.80
CA VAL A 66 -5.50 -4.35 -21.98
C VAL A 66 -6.78 -4.85 -22.65
N ASP A 67 -6.85 -4.72 -23.98
CA ASP A 67 -7.91 -5.31 -24.81
C ASP A 67 -7.71 -6.82 -25.06
N HIS A 68 -6.57 -7.37 -24.63
CA HIS A 68 -6.29 -8.81 -24.67
C HIS A 68 -5.39 -9.23 -23.50
N ILE A 69 -5.84 -10.23 -22.76
CA ILE A 69 -5.03 -10.91 -21.73
C ILE A 69 -3.97 -11.76 -22.47
N PRO A 70 -2.66 -11.52 -22.27
CA PRO A 70 -1.60 -12.33 -22.87
C PRO A 70 -1.71 -13.76 -22.31
N GLY A 71 -2.17 -14.69 -23.15
CA GLY A 71 -2.49 -16.06 -22.74
C GLY A 71 -3.74 -16.64 -23.42
N GLN A 72 -4.55 -15.81 -24.11
CA GLN A 72 -5.54 -16.33 -25.05
C GLN A 72 -4.89 -16.60 -26.41
N THR A 73 -4.19 -17.73 -26.51
CA THR A 73 -4.06 -18.47 -27.76
C THR A 73 -5.46 -18.99 -28.12
N THR A 74 -6.34 -18.09 -28.58
CA THR A 74 -7.43 -18.53 -29.44
C THR A 74 -6.79 -18.85 -30.78
N THR A 75 -6.56 -20.14 -30.94
CA THR A 75 -6.45 -20.87 -32.19
C THR A 75 -7.19 -20.17 -33.33
N ARG A 76 -6.50 -19.23 -33.99
CA ARG A 76 -6.65 -18.99 -35.43
C ARG A 76 -5.67 -19.91 -36.14
N GLU A 77 -5.75 -21.19 -35.80
CA GLU A 77 -5.23 -22.23 -36.65
C GLU A 77 -6.30 -22.44 -37.72
N SER A 78 -5.96 -22.02 -38.93
CA SER A 78 -6.35 -22.71 -40.16
C SER A 78 -7.74 -23.36 -40.17
N GLU A 79 -8.80 -22.56 -40.15
CA GLU A 79 -9.91 -22.81 -41.07
C GLU A 79 -9.78 -21.84 -42.26
N LYS A 80 -8.62 -21.94 -42.90
CA LYS A 80 -8.54 -21.84 -44.34
C LYS A 80 -8.26 -23.28 -44.77
N VAL A 81 -8.90 -23.70 -45.86
CA VAL A 81 -8.65 -24.95 -46.61
C VAL A 81 -9.51 -26.14 -46.18
N GLU A 82 -10.79 -26.14 -46.55
CA GLU A 82 -11.40 -27.26 -47.29
C GLU A 82 -12.71 -26.80 -47.97
N VAL A 83 -12.67 -26.77 -49.33
CA VAL A 83 -13.74 -26.68 -50.35
C VAL A 83 -14.65 -25.46 -50.46
#